data_AF-A0A0W0R0U8-F1
#
_entry.id   AF-A0A0W0R0U8-F1
#
_cell.length_a   1.000
_cell.length_b   1.000
_cell.length_c   1.000
_cell.angle_alpha   90.00
_cell.angle_beta   90.00
_cell.angle_gamma   90.00
#
_symmetry.space_group_name_H-M   'P 1'
#
loop_
_entity.id
_entity.type
_entity.pdbx_description
1 polymer ?
#
loop_
_entity_poly.entity_id
_entity_poly.type
_entity_poly.pdbx_seq_one_letter_code
_entity_poly.pdbx_strand_id
1 'polypeptide(L)'
;MNRWGKFLYHILFSLLMSLILLSVNKAATAQDEPQFNNISSNLPFFIKAKPSTILPTEVAIGFPVEAKYQITNPNSLTAVNASIISVPAHTSIQPTGCGSRFTLAPNASCTLTLKISPNGLRVGNIISGEGPSVLMACWNDGISCAGVTNKSDLLRVEVIPPPSLTYQTLLEDKLINADLWGDKPEILSANYGFEGIEGVPGNESGVVAAGGAWMIITTPNAPFSAYTTAQTPSDVAFGFGYATDHADAMPICFSWPVLPSTVNPTDFRLTLNTGQVVRPEVASITPNFLYNKRSCVVIFGQFGNRLAPGTRGAVYPTKVTIVDNGTVLKLVGPNGPVSAVGLSKSSGNPYQPGGGPKLIGAKLSIMNDVGQDAPAAFRSNLPNGGTALYGPDAQFRLRIYTTAGISPDGVAAILPTDFNKYFQIQVVEDNVSTILTDTNIPYMFSAGSITIVGLADLGKYDLPLNDAYIADRDNYLDIILKGDIDAMRLIKAVIIPATGAYSPLYNPGGPGNNPTPGVTYTYPGPAWTQPVTIALDDPQTVNYP
;
A
#
# COMPACT_ATOMS: atom_id res chain seq x y z
N MET A 1 -5.79 -23.63 -50.80
CA MET A 1 -5.80 -22.22 -51.25
C MET A 1 -4.54 -21.52 -50.75
N ASN A 2 -3.71 -21.03 -51.68
CA ASN A 2 -2.31 -20.71 -51.45
C ASN A 2 -2.06 -19.41 -50.66
N ARG A 3 -0.97 -19.43 -49.87
CA ARG A 3 -0.43 -18.37 -49.00
C ARG A 3 -0.15 -17.01 -49.71
N TRP A 4 -0.19 -16.97 -51.03
CA TRP A 4 -0.03 -15.74 -51.82
C TRP A 4 -1.33 -14.92 -51.96
N GLY A 5 -2.51 -15.54 -51.79
CA GLY A 5 -3.80 -14.83 -51.88
C GLY A 5 -4.12 -13.94 -50.67
N LYS A 6 -3.57 -14.26 -49.49
CA LYS A 6 -3.80 -13.47 -48.26
C LYS A 6 -2.93 -12.21 -48.18
N PHE A 7 -1.79 -12.19 -48.87
CA PHE A 7 -0.88 -11.03 -48.86
C PHE A 7 -1.36 -9.91 -49.79
N LEU A 8 -1.94 -10.25 -50.95
CA LEU A 8 -2.54 -9.25 -51.84
C LEU A 8 -3.80 -8.59 -51.24
N TYR A 9 -4.56 -9.31 -50.41
CA TYR A 9 -5.80 -8.80 -49.82
C TYR A 9 -5.54 -7.73 -48.74
N HIS A 10 -4.41 -7.77 -48.03
CA HIS A 10 -4.06 -6.75 -47.02
C HIS A 10 -3.42 -5.49 -47.60
N ILE A 11 -2.75 -5.59 -48.76
CA ILE A 11 -2.16 -4.44 -49.44
C ILE A 11 -3.25 -3.65 -50.21
N LEU A 12 -4.20 -4.33 -50.86
CA LEU A 12 -5.31 -3.67 -51.58
C LEU A 12 -6.34 -3.04 -50.64
N PHE A 13 -6.59 -3.61 -49.45
CA PHE A 13 -7.54 -3.04 -48.48
C PHE A 13 -6.98 -1.78 -47.78
N SER A 14 -5.66 -1.70 -47.58
CA SER A 14 -5.00 -0.53 -46.96
C SER A 14 -4.86 0.66 -47.92
N LEU A 15 -4.77 0.40 -49.24
CA LEU A 15 -4.75 1.44 -50.27
C LEU A 15 -6.14 2.01 -50.60
N LEU A 16 -7.21 1.21 -50.48
CA LEU A 16 -8.58 1.68 -50.71
C LEU A 16 -9.09 2.55 -49.54
N MET A 17 -8.59 2.33 -48.32
CA MET A 17 -8.96 3.14 -47.15
C MET A 17 -8.22 4.48 -47.08
N SER A 18 -7.08 4.61 -47.76
CA SER A 18 -6.32 5.88 -47.83
C SER A 18 -6.81 6.82 -48.93
N LEU A 19 -7.60 6.35 -49.90
CA LEU A 19 -8.18 7.20 -50.96
C LEU A 19 -9.57 7.77 -50.62
N ILE A 20 -10.24 7.28 -49.56
CA ILE A 20 -11.53 7.83 -49.09
C ILE A 20 -11.33 8.95 -48.05
N LEU A 21 -10.11 9.10 -47.49
CA LEU A 21 -9.77 10.12 -46.50
C LEU A 21 -9.16 11.41 -47.09
N LEU A 22 -9.08 11.55 -48.42
CA LEU A 22 -8.42 12.69 -49.09
C LEU A 22 -9.28 13.49 -50.09
N SER A 23 -10.60 13.28 -50.15
CA SER A 23 -11.47 13.97 -51.12
C SER A 23 -12.64 14.78 -50.54
N VAL A 24 -12.65 15.09 -49.24
CA VAL A 24 -13.63 16.05 -48.67
C VAL A 24 -12.91 17.07 -47.78
N ASN A 25 -12.12 17.95 -48.39
CA ASN A 25 -11.67 19.18 -47.76
C ASN A 25 -11.26 20.20 -48.83
N LYS A 26 -12.26 20.85 -49.44
CA LYS A 26 -12.17 22.24 -49.92
C LYS A 26 -13.55 22.71 -50.40
N ALA A 27 -13.91 23.92 -49.95
CA ALA A 27 -15.07 24.75 -50.32
C ALA A 27 -16.34 24.62 -49.45
N ALA A 28 -16.32 25.30 -48.30
CA ALA A 28 -17.44 26.09 -47.76
C ALA A 28 -16.85 27.05 -46.71
N THR A 29 -16.33 28.19 -47.13
CA THR A 29 -16.93 29.52 -46.91
C THR A 29 -17.43 29.73 -45.48
N ALA A 30 -16.74 30.64 -44.78
CA ALA A 30 -17.11 31.22 -43.51
C ALA A 30 -18.56 31.74 -43.55
N GLN A 31 -19.40 31.21 -42.67
CA GLN A 31 -20.44 31.91 -41.89
C GLN A 31 -21.14 30.89 -40.98
N ASP A 32 -21.36 31.31 -39.73
CA ASP A 32 -22.18 30.69 -38.69
C ASP A 32 -21.66 29.40 -38.02
N GLU A 33 -20.58 29.54 -37.26
CA GLU A 33 -20.53 28.85 -35.96
C GLU A 33 -21.73 29.34 -35.13
N PRO A 34 -22.55 28.45 -34.54
CA PRO A 34 -23.41 28.89 -33.46
C PRO A 34 -22.48 29.27 -32.31
N GLN A 35 -22.22 30.57 -32.18
CA GLN A 35 -21.71 31.13 -30.95
C GLN A 35 -22.67 30.70 -29.84
N PHE A 36 -22.22 29.77 -29.00
CA PHE A 36 -22.79 29.55 -27.68
C PHE A 36 -22.46 30.77 -26.82
N ASN A 37 -23.06 31.90 -27.17
CA ASN A 37 -23.11 33.09 -26.35
C ASN A 37 -23.91 32.76 -25.10
N ASN A 38 -23.22 32.77 -23.95
CA ASN A 38 -23.73 33.07 -22.61
C ASN A 38 -25.24 32.91 -22.40
N ILE A 39 -25.75 31.69 -22.52
CA ILE A 39 -26.89 31.31 -21.68
C ILE A 39 -26.24 31.03 -20.33
N SER A 40 -26.28 32.02 -19.44
CA SER A 40 -26.21 31.74 -18.00
C SER A 40 -27.38 30.81 -17.71
N SER A 41 -27.15 29.51 -17.85
CA SER A 41 -28.15 28.50 -17.59
C SER A 41 -28.58 28.71 -16.14
N ASN A 42 -29.83 29.10 -15.91
CA ASN A 42 -30.48 29.15 -14.60
C ASN A 42 -30.66 27.71 -14.09
N LEU A 43 -29.57 26.95 -14.00
CA LEU A 43 -29.59 25.62 -13.44
C LEU A 43 -29.83 25.78 -11.94
N PRO A 44 -30.80 25.04 -11.37
CA PRO A 44 -31.08 25.10 -9.95
C PRO A 44 -29.86 24.69 -9.12
N PHE A 45 -29.00 23.79 -9.63
CA PHE A 45 -27.75 23.38 -8.98
C PHE A 45 -26.65 23.05 -9.99
N PHE A 46 -25.40 23.16 -9.55
CA PHE A 46 -24.28 22.47 -10.17
C PHE A 46 -23.92 21.23 -9.34
N ILE A 47 -23.91 20.06 -9.97
CA ILE A 47 -23.53 18.79 -9.36
C ILE A 47 -22.28 18.27 -10.06
N LYS A 48 -21.20 18.10 -9.31
CA LYS A 48 -19.90 17.60 -9.83
C LYS A 48 -19.35 16.53 -8.90
N ALA A 49 -18.51 15.63 -9.41
CA ALA A 49 -17.70 14.80 -8.53
C ALA A 49 -16.89 15.74 -7.60
N LYS A 50 -16.81 15.42 -6.31
CA LYS A 50 -16.16 16.32 -5.36
C LYS A 50 -14.67 16.42 -5.75
N PRO A 51 -14.08 17.63 -5.89
CA PRO A 51 -12.74 17.82 -6.49
C PRO A 51 -11.60 17.05 -5.82
N SER A 52 -11.75 16.70 -4.53
CA SER A 52 -10.77 15.94 -3.74
C SER A 52 -11.07 14.44 -3.69
N THR A 53 -12.05 13.97 -4.46
CA THR A 53 -12.50 12.58 -4.48
C THR A 53 -12.49 12.03 -5.88
N ILE A 54 -12.35 10.71 -6.01
CA ILE A 54 -12.56 10.04 -7.29
C ILE A 54 -13.76 9.13 -7.15
N LEU A 55 -14.66 9.19 -8.14
CA LEU A 55 -15.72 8.22 -8.29
C LEU A 55 -15.14 6.81 -8.47
N PRO A 56 -15.72 5.79 -7.82
CA PRO A 56 -15.31 4.41 -8.01
C PRO A 56 -15.59 3.97 -9.45
N THR A 57 -14.73 3.10 -9.96
CA THR A 57 -14.89 2.46 -11.29
C THR A 57 -15.31 1.01 -11.18
N GLU A 58 -15.13 0.40 -10.01
CA GLU A 58 -15.44 -0.98 -9.72
C GLU A 58 -16.07 -1.11 -8.33
N VAL A 59 -16.89 -2.14 -8.14
CA VAL A 59 -17.46 -2.52 -6.84
C VAL A 59 -17.58 -4.03 -6.73
N ALA A 60 -17.03 -4.59 -5.66
CA ALA A 60 -17.06 -6.03 -5.44
C ALA A 60 -18.35 -6.46 -4.75
N ILE A 61 -18.87 -7.63 -5.13
CA ILE A 61 -20.07 -8.21 -4.49
C ILE A 61 -19.81 -8.40 -2.99
N GLY A 62 -20.67 -7.82 -2.14
CA GLY A 62 -20.52 -7.84 -0.68
C GLY A 62 -19.68 -6.69 -0.09
N PHE A 63 -19.03 -5.88 -0.94
CA PHE A 63 -18.13 -4.79 -0.53
C PHE A 63 -18.62 -3.47 -1.13
N PRO A 64 -19.62 -2.81 -0.49
CA PRO A 64 -20.13 -1.55 -0.99
C PRO A 64 -19.08 -0.44 -0.90
N VAL A 65 -19.11 0.48 -1.85
CA VAL A 65 -18.23 1.68 -1.91
C VAL A 65 -19.09 2.94 -1.85
N GLU A 66 -18.46 4.11 -1.68
CA GLU A 66 -19.19 5.38 -1.78
C GLU A 66 -18.75 6.20 -3.00
N ALA A 67 -19.65 7.04 -3.50
CA ALA A 67 -19.36 8.08 -4.47
C ALA A 67 -19.73 9.45 -3.87
N LYS A 68 -18.84 10.43 -3.99
CA LYS A 68 -19.00 11.75 -3.37
C LYS A 68 -19.14 12.84 -4.42
N TYR A 69 -20.22 13.61 -4.28
CA TYR A 69 -20.59 14.71 -5.16
C TYR A 69 -20.59 16.02 -4.38
N GLN A 70 -20.16 17.11 -5.01
CA GLN A 70 -20.38 18.46 -4.53
C GLN A 70 -21.61 19.04 -5.22
N ILE A 71 -22.58 19.49 -4.43
CA ILE A 71 -23.75 20.23 -4.92
C ILE A 71 -23.55 21.70 -4.55
N THR A 72 -23.59 22.57 -5.53
CA THR A 72 -23.44 24.02 -5.36
C THR A 72 -24.71 24.72 -5.83
N ASN A 73 -25.18 25.69 -5.05
CA ASN A 73 -26.26 26.58 -5.44
C ASN A 73 -25.67 27.80 -6.18
N PRO A 74 -25.82 27.93 -7.51
CA PRO A 74 -25.29 29.07 -8.26
C PRO A 74 -26.20 30.30 -8.22
N ASN A 75 -27.39 30.19 -7.64
CA ASN A 75 -28.42 31.22 -7.68
C ASN A 75 -28.24 32.25 -6.57
N SER A 76 -28.80 33.44 -6.76
CA SER A 76 -28.79 34.52 -5.76
C SER A 76 -29.77 34.30 -4.60
N LEU A 77 -30.59 33.24 -4.67
CA LEU A 77 -31.58 32.89 -3.65
C LEU A 77 -31.17 31.62 -2.91
N THR A 78 -31.54 31.53 -1.64
CA THR A 78 -31.38 30.31 -0.84
C THR A 78 -32.32 29.22 -1.36
N ALA A 79 -31.77 28.06 -1.68
CA ALA A 79 -32.55 26.85 -1.88
C ALA A 79 -33.01 26.36 -0.49
N VAL A 80 -34.31 26.24 -0.26
CA VAL A 80 -34.91 25.80 1.00
C VAL A 80 -35.71 24.54 0.72
N ASN A 81 -35.38 23.45 1.42
CA ASN A 81 -36.03 22.15 1.21
C ASN A 81 -35.87 21.65 -0.25
N ALA A 82 -34.73 21.93 -0.87
CA ALA A 82 -34.31 21.28 -2.10
C ALA A 82 -34.13 19.78 -1.86
N SER A 83 -34.25 18.96 -2.90
CA SER A 83 -34.28 17.51 -2.76
C SER A 83 -33.54 16.77 -3.86
N ILE A 84 -33.00 15.61 -3.53
CA ILE A 84 -32.51 14.64 -4.51
C ILE A 84 -33.70 13.79 -4.96
N ILE A 85 -34.03 13.85 -6.26
CA ILE A 85 -35.21 13.15 -6.81
C ILE A 85 -34.86 11.89 -7.59
N SER A 86 -33.60 11.75 -8.00
CA SER A 86 -33.11 10.61 -8.75
C SER A 86 -31.66 10.33 -8.37
N VAL A 87 -31.33 9.06 -8.27
CA VAL A 87 -29.97 8.55 -8.07
C VAL A 87 -29.76 7.34 -8.98
N PRO A 88 -28.51 7.00 -9.33
CA PRO A 88 -28.21 5.77 -10.05
C PRO A 88 -28.79 4.55 -9.34
N ALA A 89 -29.24 3.55 -10.10
CA ALA A 89 -29.74 2.30 -9.54
C ALA A 89 -28.68 1.66 -8.62
N HIS A 90 -29.11 0.86 -7.64
CA HIS A 90 -28.20 0.22 -6.68
C HIS A 90 -27.36 1.22 -5.84
N THR A 91 -27.84 2.46 -5.72
CA THR A 91 -27.26 3.46 -4.81
C THR A 91 -28.26 3.93 -3.76
N SER A 92 -27.74 4.40 -2.62
CA SER A 92 -28.53 5.03 -1.56
C SER A 92 -27.83 6.27 -1.02
N ILE A 93 -28.61 7.28 -0.64
CA ILE A 93 -28.09 8.54 -0.10
C ILE A 93 -27.72 8.35 1.37
N GLN A 94 -26.50 8.72 1.73
CA GLN A 94 -26.10 8.83 3.13
C GLN A 94 -26.71 10.11 3.76
N PRO A 95 -27.13 10.06 5.04
CA PRO A 95 -27.85 11.17 5.67
C PRO A 95 -26.97 12.40 5.95
N THR A 96 -25.65 12.27 5.90
CA THR A 96 -24.70 13.36 6.17
C THR A 96 -24.55 14.31 4.98
N GLY A 97 -24.19 15.56 5.25
CA GLY A 97 -23.95 16.56 4.20
C GLY A 97 -25.26 17.09 3.60
N CYS A 98 -25.45 16.96 2.29
CA CYS A 98 -26.71 17.37 1.65
C CYS A 98 -27.89 16.45 2.03
N GLY A 99 -27.64 15.18 2.34
CA GLY A 99 -28.70 14.19 2.53
C GLY A 99 -29.67 14.12 1.34
N SER A 100 -30.88 13.59 1.56
CA SER A 100 -31.94 13.55 0.54
C SER A 100 -32.70 14.88 0.40
N ARG A 101 -32.63 15.73 1.42
CA ARG A 101 -33.19 17.09 1.44
C ARG A 101 -32.22 18.05 2.11
N PHE A 102 -32.07 19.25 1.53
CA PHE A 102 -31.11 20.24 2.00
C PHE A 102 -31.60 21.67 1.86
N THR A 103 -30.94 22.56 2.60
CA THR A 103 -31.03 24.00 2.44
C THR A 103 -29.63 24.53 2.10
N LEU A 104 -29.52 25.33 1.05
CA LEU A 104 -28.23 25.79 0.54
C LEU A 104 -28.29 27.28 0.18
N ALA A 105 -27.51 28.10 0.90
CA ALA A 105 -27.40 29.53 0.66
C ALA A 105 -26.81 29.83 -0.74
N PRO A 106 -26.96 31.05 -1.26
CA PRO A 106 -26.32 31.48 -2.51
C PRO A 106 -24.82 31.19 -2.51
N ASN A 107 -24.32 30.58 -3.58
CA ASN A 107 -22.91 30.17 -3.78
C ASN A 107 -22.36 29.18 -2.74
N ALA A 108 -23.18 28.66 -1.82
CA ALA A 108 -22.76 27.63 -0.89
C ALA A 108 -22.72 26.25 -1.57
N SER A 109 -21.91 25.36 -1.01
CA SER A 109 -21.84 23.96 -1.42
C SER A 109 -22.06 23.00 -0.25
N CYS A 110 -22.61 21.84 -0.53
CA CYS A 110 -22.64 20.70 0.39
C CYS A 110 -22.09 19.44 -0.32
N THR A 111 -21.69 18.43 0.47
CA THR A 111 -21.28 17.12 -0.06
C THR A 111 -22.46 16.16 0.00
N LEU A 112 -22.80 15.53 -1.13
CA LEU A 112 -23.70 14.38 -1.21
C LEU A 112 -22.85 13.10 -1.29
N THR A 113 -23.15 12.12 -0.45
CA THR A 113 -22.50 10.80 -0.48
C THR A 113 -23.52 9.75 -0.90
N LEU A 114 -23.22 9.01 -1.97
CA LEU A 114 -23.99 7.87 -2.43
C LEU A 114 -23.28 6.58 -2.03
N LYS A 115 -23.93 5.69 -1.29
CA LYS A 115 -23.46 4.31 -1.09
C LYS A 115 -23.86 3.46 -2.27
N ILE A 116 -22.93 2.77 -2.88
CA ILE A 116 -23.11 1.91 -4.04
C ILE A 116 -23.05 0.46 -3.56
N SER A 117 -24.08 -0.33 -3.85
CA SER A 117 -24.22 -1.69 -3.35
C SER A 117 -24.61 -2.65 -4.47
N PRO A 118 -23.72 -3.53 -4.93
CA PRO A 118 -23.98 -4.43 -6.06
C PRO A 118 -24.84 -5.65 -5.69
N ASN A 119 -25.51 -5.63 -4.53
CA ASN A 119 -26.35 -6.73 -4.09
C ASN A 119 -27.44 -7.04 -5.12
N GLY A 120 -27.54 -8.31 -5.51
CA GLY A 120 -28.47 -8.78 -6.54
C GLY A 120 -27.96 -8.64 -7.98
N LEU A 121 -26.80 -8.03 -8.20
CA LEU A 121 -26.15 -7.94 -9.51
C LEU A 121 -25.19 -9.12 -9.74
N ARG A 122 -24.87 -9.35 -11.01
CA ARG A 122 -23.87 -10.32 -11.46
C ARG A 122 -22.56 -9.61 -11.81
N VAL A 123 -21.46 -10.34 -11.76
CA VAL A 123 -20.15 -9.88 -12.27
C VAL A 123 -20.29 -9.41 -13.72
N GLY A 124 -19.67 -8.28 -14.05
CA GLY A 124 -19.73 -7.60 -15.34
C GLY A 124 -20.97 -6.71 -15.54
N ASN A 125 -21.91 -6.67 -14.59
CA ASN A 125 -22.96 -5.65 -14.61
C ASN A 125 -22.37 -4.25 -14.39
N ILE A 126 -23.00 -3.24 -15.00
CA ILE A 126 -22.59 -1.83 -14.84
C ILE A 126 -23.68 -1.09 -14.06
N ILE A 127 -23.29 -0.51 -12.92
CA ILE A 127 -24.08 0.51 -12.22
C ILE A 127 -23.75 1.84 -12.88
N SER A 128 -24.72 2.43 -13.57
CA SER A 128 -24.53 3.65 -14.35
C SER A 128 -25.50 4.75 -13.93
N GLY A 129 -24.98 5.97 -13.91
CA GLY A 129 -25.75 7.22 -13.89
C GLY A 129 -26.09 7.73 -15.29
N GLU A 130 -25.97 6.92 -16.35
CA GLU A 130 -26.41 7.25 -17.71
C GLU A 130 -27.86 6.80 -17.96
N GLY A 131 -28.66 7.58 -18.71
CA GLY A 131 -30.07 7.28 -18.99
C GLY A 131 -31.05 7.89 -17.95
N PRO A 132 -32.24 7.30 -17.68
CA PRO A 132 -33.23 7.90 -16.76
C PRO A 132 -32.81 7.91 -15.28
N SER A 133 -31.66 7.32 -14.94
CA SER A 133 -31.14 7.17 -13.56
C SER A 133 -29.96 8.10 -13.26
N VAL A 134 -29.91 9.27 -13.90
CA VAL A 134 -28.91 10.30 -13.60
C VAL A 134 -29.17 10.86 -12.20
N LEU A 135 -28.10 11.13 -11.44
CA LEU A 135 -28.18 11.87 -10.18
C LEU A 135 -28.78 13.26 -10.45
N MET A 136 -29.94 13.56 -9.86
CA MET A 136 -30.67 14.81 -10.06
C MET A 136 -31.13 15.43 -8.74
N ALA A 137 -30.98 16.75 -8.63
CA ALA A 137 -31.48 17.57 -7.55
C ALA A 137 -32.50 18.59 -8.07
N CYS A 138 -33.60 18.79 -7.34
CA CYS A 138 -34.61 19.79 -7.63
C CYS A 138 -34.61 20.90 -6.59
N TRP A 139 -34.96 22.09 -7.07
CA TRP A 139 -35.23 23.26 -6.26
C TRP A 139 -36.47 23.05 -5.35
N ASN A 140 -36.79 24.08 -4.58
CA ASN A 140 -37.89 24.11 -3.60
C ASN A 140 -39.26 23.76 -4.21
N ASP A 141 -39.43 23.95 -5.53
CA ASP A 141 -40.68 23.69 -6.27
C ASP A 141 -40.84 22.21 -6.68
N GLY A 142 -39.80 21.38 -6.54
CA GLY A 142 -39.80 19.99 -6.97
C GLY A 142 -39.86 19.77 -8.49
N ILE A 143 -39.78 20.83 -9.30
CA ILE A 143 -39.92 20.79 -10.77
C ILE A 143 -38.66 21.32 -11.45
N SER A 144 -38.06 22.37 -10.90
CA SER A 144 -36.82 22.95 -11.41
C SER A 144 -35.65 22.08 -10.98
N CYS A 145 -35.22 21.16 -11.85
CA CYS A 145 -34.20 20.16 -11.52
C CYS A 145 -32.94 20.27 -12.41
N ALA A 146 -31.79 19.94 -11.82
CA ALA A 146 -30.52 19.79 -12.52
C ALA A 146 -29.91 18.44 -12.19
N GLY A 147 -29.37 17.78 -13.23
CA GLY A 147 -28.58 16.58 -13.10
C GLY A 147 -27.08 16.85 -13.21
N VAL A 148 -26.30 15.79 -13.07
CA VAL A 148 -24.88 15.79 -13.46
C VAL A 148 -24.79 16.01 -14.98
N THR A 149 -24.04 17.03 -15.40
CA THR A 149 -23.97 17.44 -16.81
C THR A 149 -22.66 17.05 -17.51
N ASN A 150 -21.55 16.91 -16.77
CA ASN A 150 -20.28 16.49 -17.37
C ASN A 150 -20.16 14.97 -17.39
N LYS A 151 -19.69 14.43 -18.51
CA LYS A 151 -19.47 12.99 -18.65
C LYS A 151 -18.48 12.42 -17.62
N SER A 152 -17.46 13.19 -17.23
CA SER A 152 -16.48 12.80 -16.21
C SER A 152 -17.04 12.73 -14.79
N ASP A 153 -18.20 13.35 -14.55
CA ASP A 153 -18.87 13.34 -13.25
C ASP A 153 -19.96 12.24 -13.17
N LEU A 154 -20.25 11.55 -14.28
CA LEU A 154 -21.24 10.46 -14.30
C LEU A 154 -20.68 9.23 -13.58
N LEU A 155 -21.52 8.65 -12.69
CA LEU A 155 -21.18 7.40 -12.04
C LEU A 155 -21.19 6.28 -13.08
N ARG A 156 -20.10 5.51 -13.16
CA ARG A 156 -20.05 4.28 -13.95
C ARG A 156 -19.16 3.27 -13.23
N VAL A 157 -19.77 2.24 -12.67
CA VAL A 157 -19.11 1.27 -11.80
C VAL A 157 -19.37 -0.13 -12.32
N GLU A 158 -18.31 -0.90 -12.57
CA GLU A 158 -18.40 -2.32 -12.92
C GLU A 158 -18.49 -3.20 -11.68
N VAL A 159 -19.35 -4.21 -11.72
CA VAL A 159 -19.46 -5.21 -10.66
C VAL A 159 -18.40 -6.28 -10.85
N ILE A 160 -17.51 -6.43 -9.88
CA ILE A 160 -16.41 -7.40 -9.89
C ILE A 160 -16.66 -8.54 -8.89
N PRO A 161 -16.02 -9.71 -9.02
CA PRO A 161 -16.15 -10.79 -8.03
C PRO A 161 -15.70 -10.33 -6.64
N PRO A 162 -16.19 -10.96 -5.57
CA PRO A 162 -15.65 -10.75 -4.23
C PRO A 162 -14.16 -11.12 -4.21
N PRO A 163 -13.34 -10.50 -3.34
CA PRO A 163 -11.96 -10.89 -3.18
C PRO A 163 -11.85 -12.30 -2.58
N SER A 164 -10.67 -12.92 -2.66
CA SER A 164 -10.40 -14.24 -2.09
C SER A 164 -10.84 -14.34 -0.63
N LEU A 165 -11.36 -15.50 -0.21
CA LEU A 165 -11.82 -15.70 1.17
C LEU A 165 -10.69 -15.53 2.19
N THR A 166 -9.46 -15.86 1.82
CA THR A 166 -8.28 -15.70 2.69
C THR A 166 -7.99 -14.23 2.93
N TYR A 167 -8.00 -13.40 1.89
CA TYR A 167 -7.85 -11.95 2.04
C TYR A 167 -8.97 -11.34 2.88
N GLN A 168 -10.21 -11.81 2.75
CA GLN A 168 -11.31 -11.31 3.57
C GLN A 168 -11.06 -11.48 5.08
N THR A 169 -10.30 -12.50 5.50
CA THR A 169 -9.92 -12.66 6.92
C THR A 169 -8.92 -11.59 7.40
N LEU A 170 -8.17 -10.97 6.49
CA LEU A 170 -7.28 -9.85 6.81
C LEU A 170 -8.04 -8.54 7.02
N LEU A 171 -9.25 -8.42 6.49
CA LEU A 171 -10.11 -7.23 6.66
C LEU A 171 -10.81 -7.16 8.02
N GLU A 172 -10.65 -8.19 8.86
CA GLU A 172 -11.13 -8.15 10.24
C GLU A 172 -10.40 -7.04 11.00
N ASP A 173 -11.17 -6.11 11.52
CA ASP A 173 -10.69 -4.98 12.30
C ASP A 173 -10.18 -5.43 13.67
N LYS A 174 -9.01 -6.04 13.70
CA LYS A 174 -8.41 -6.59 14.92
C LYS A 174 -6.95 -6.18 15.05
N LEU A 175 -6.64 -5.50 16.13
CA LEU A 175 -5.34 -5.03 16.58
C LEU A 175 -5.19 -5.48 18.03
N ILE A 176 -4.11 -6.16 18.34
CA ILE A 176 -3.84 -6.61 19.71
C ILE A 176 -2.43 -6.16 20.02
N ASN A 177 -2.30 -5.25 20.99
CA ASN A 177 -1.01 -4.70 21.40
C ASN A 177 -0.19 -4.18 20.20
N ALA A 178 -0.88 -3.53 19.26
CA ALA A 178 -0.30 -3.02 18.03
C ALA A 178 0.58 -1.79 18.29
N ASP A 179 1.78 -1.80 17.73
CA ASP A 179 2.78 -0.77 17.99
C ASP A 179 2.35 0.62 17.48
N LEU A 180 2.42 1.62 18.36
CA LEU A 180 2.51 3.02 17.98
C LEU A 180 4.00 3.39 17.81
N TRP A 181 4.30 4.04 16.70
CA TRP A 181 5.65 4.50 16.31
C TRP A 181 5.83 6.02 16.43
N GLY A 182 4.77 6.74 16.81
CA GLY A 182 4.82 8.17 17.08
C GLY A 182 3.53 8.68 17.71
N ASP A 183 3.53 9.92 18.18
CA ASP A 183 2.40 10.51 18.91
C ASP A 183 1.26 11.00 18.01
N LYS A 184 1.45 10.97 16.69
CA LYS A 184 0.52 11.53 15.70
C LYS A 184 0.43 10.63 14.47
N PRO A 185 -0.71 10.63 13.77
CA PRO A 185 -0.87 9.88 12.53
C PRO A 185 -0.02 10.51 11.42
N GLU A 186 0.89 9.74 10.83
CA GLU A 186 1.70 10.15 9.69
C GLU A 186 2.13 8.95 8.83
N ILE A 187 2.61 9.24 7.62
CA ILE A 187 3.31 8.27 6.78
C ILE A 187 4.81 8.38 7.10
N LEU A 188 5.38 7.33 7.70
CA LEU A 188 6.80 7.25 8.00
C LEU A 188 7.61 7.00 6.73
N SER A 189 7.15 6.11 5.84
CA SER A 189 7.76 5.87 4.53
C SER A 189 6.76 5.44 3.48
N ALA A 190 7.09 5.72 2.22
CA ALA A 190 6.35 5.26 1.05
C ALA A 190 7.35 5.11 -0.11
N ASN A 191 8.25 4.13 -0.03
CA ASN A 191 9.31 3.96 -1.03
C ASN A 191 8.83 3.02 -2.13
N TYR A 192 9.19 3.31 -3.38
CA TYR A 192 9.06 2.33 -4.45
C TYR A 192 9.85 1.07 -4.04
N GLY A 193 9.19 -0.09 -4.04
CA GLY A 193 9.77 -1.32 -3.50
C GLY A 193 10.64 -2.01 -4.54
N PHE A 194 10.00 -2.46 -5.62
CA PHE A 194 10.61 -3.15 -6.76
C PHE A 194 9.57 -3.30 -7.89
N GLU A 195 10.06 -3.54 -9.11
CA GLU A 195 9.26 -3.65 -10.33
C GLU A 195 8.95 -5.10 -10.71
N GLY A 196 7.70 -5.37 -11.11
CA GLY A 196 7.34 -6.37 -12.10
C GLY A 196 7.37 -7.85 -11.69
N ILE A 197 7.50 -8.18 -10.41
CA ILE A 197 7.61 -9.59 -9.95
C ILE A 197 6.40 -10.08 -9.14
N GLU A 198 5.33 -9.29 -9.08
CA GLU A 198 4.08 -9.65 -8.40
C GLU A 198 3.03 -10.15 -9.39
N GLY A 199 2.75 -11.46 -9.38
CA GLY A 199 1.85 -12.10 -10.33
C GLY A 199 2.57 -12.77 -11.51
N VAL A 200 3.74 -13.38 -11.27
CA VAL A 200 4.54 -14.06 -12.30
C VAL A 200 4.33 -15.58 -12.26
N PRO A 201 4.64 -16.34 -13.35
CA PRO A 201 4.57 -17.79 -13.30
C PRO A 201 5.46 -18.39 -12.18
N GLY A 202 4.94 -19.36 -11.43
CA GLY A 202 5.60 -19.99 -10.28
C GLY A 202 6.71 -20.98 -10.62
N ASN A 203 7.62 -20.60 -11.52
CA ASN A 203 8.78 -21.39 -11.92
C ASN A 203 9.97 -20.47 -12.23
N GLU A 204 11.18 -21.04 -12.25
CA GLU A 204 12.43 -20.30 -12.47
C GLU A 204 12.40 -19.47 -13.75
N SER A 205 11.96 -20.05 -14.88
CA SER A 205 11.97 -19.34 -16.16
C SER A 205 11.04 -18.15 -16.18
N GLY A 206 9.86 -18.24 -15.55
CA GLY A 206 8.92 -17.12 -15.41
C GLY A 206 9.48 -16.00 -14.53
N VAL A 207 10.05 -16.36 -13.37
CA VAL A 207 10.68 -15.41 -12.44
C VAL A 207 11.84 -14.68 -13.10
N VAL A 208 12.75 -15.42 -13.75
CA VAL A 208 13.92 -14.85 -14.44
C VAL A 208 13.48 -14.00 -15.64
N ALA A 209 12.45 -14.39 -16.38
CA ALA A 209 11.93 -13.59 -17.49
C ALA A 209 11.32 -12.26 -17.03
N ALA A 210 10.69 -12.24 -15.85
CA ALA A 210 10.25 -11.01 -15.20
C ALA A 210 11.42 -10.22 -14.58
N GLY A 211 12.63 -10.80 -14.54
CA GLY A 211 13.85 -10.25 -13.92
C GLY A 211 13.83 -10.25 -12.39
N GLY A 212 13.07 -11.17 -11.79
CA GLY A 212 13.28 -11.56 -10.40
C GLY A 212 14.55 -12.40 -10.24
N ALA A 213 15.07 -12.47 -9.02
CA ALA A 213 16.17 -13.37 -8.68
C ALA A 213 15.68 -14.80 -8.42
N TRP A 214 16.52 -15.78 -8.77
CA TRP A 214 16.32 -17.19 -8.47
C TRP A 214 17.55 -17.76 -7.77
N MET A 215 17.38 -18.19 -6.51
CA MET A 215 18.48 -18.62 -5.66
C MET A 215 19.01 -20.00 -6.05
N ILE A 216 20.30 -20.22 -5.86
CA ILE A 216 20.87 -21.56 -5.75
C ILE A 216 20.68 -22.02 -4.31
N ILE A 217 19.83 -23.02 -4.10
CA ILE A 217 19.53 -23.61 -2.79
C ILE A 217 20.11 -25.03 -2.72
N THR A 218 20.87 -25.31 -1.66
CA THR A 218 21.49 -26.61 -1.40
C THR A 218 20.60 -27.53 -0.57
N THR A 219 19.69 -26.96 0.23
CA THR A 219 18.71 -27.75 0.99
C THR A 219 17.70 -28.44 0.06
N PRO A 220 17.54 -29.77 0.14
CA PRO A 220 16.58 -30.49 -0.69
C PRO A 220 15.12 -30.10 -0.39
N ASN A 221 14.27 -30.12 -1.41
CA ASN A 221 12.82 -29.85 -1.31
C ASN A 221 12.49 -28.48 -0.66
N ALA A 222 13.34 -27.48 -0.89
CA ALA A 222 13.09 -26.14 -0.39
C ALA A 222 11.76 -25.59 -0.95
N PRO A 223 11.02 -24.79 -0.16
CA PRO A 223 9.79 -24.18 -0.64
C PRO A 223 10.08 -23.14 -1.73
N PHE A 224 9.11 -22.85 -2.59
CA PHE A 224 9.24 -21.85 -3.66
C PHE A 224 9.76 -20.49 -3.16
N SER A 225 9.31 -20.06 -1.98
CA SER A 225 9.74 -18.82 -1.33
C SER A 225 11.22 -18.81 -0.89
N ALA A 226 11.92 -19.94 -0.87
CA ALA A 226 13.37 -19.96 -0.65
C ALA A 226 14.12 -19.49 -1.91
N TYR A 227 13.53 -19.75 -3.08
CA TYR A 227 14.17 -19.45 -4.37
C TYR A 227 13.97 -18.01 -4.81
N THR A 228 12.87 -17.36 -4.41
CA THR A 228 12.53 -16.02 -4.91
C THR A 228 11.60 -15.26 -3.97
N THR A 229 11.56 -13.94 -4.15
CA THR A 229 10.52 -13.08 -3.55
C THR A 229 9.34 -12.83 -4.47
N ALA A 230 9.44 -13.21 -5.74
CA ALA A 230 8.33 -13.10 -6.67
C ALA A 230 7.12 -13.90 -6.19
N GLN A 231 5.91 -13.39 -6.44
CA GLN A 231 4.67 -14.06 -6.08
C GLN A 231 3.91 -14.52 -7.32
N THR A 232 3.26 -15.68 -7.22
CA THR A 232 2.36 -16.14 -8.28
C THR A 232 1.04 -15.36 -8.25
N PRO A 233 0.25 -15.33 -9.35
CA PRO A 233 -1.09 -14.76 -9.33
C PRO A 233 -1.98 -15.31 -8.19
N SER A 234 -1.83 -16.60 -7.85
CA SER A 234 -2.53 -17.21 -6.72
C SER A 234 -2.04 -16.72 -5.37
N ASP A 235 -0.73 -16.52 -5.19
CA ASP A 235 -0.15 -16.00 -3.94
C ASP A 235 -0.58 -14.54 -3.71
N VAL A 236 -0.58 -13.73 -4.77
CA VAL A 236 -1.10 -12.36 -4.72
C VAL A 236 -2.58 -12.38 -4.35
N ALA A 237 -3.41 -13.16 -5.06
CA ALA A 237 -4.83 -13.26 -4.74
C ALA A 237 -5.09 -13.74 -3.29
N PHE A 238 -4.27 -14.65 -2.78
CA PHE A 238 -4.36 -15.16 -1.42
C PHE A 238 -4.21 -14.04 -0.37
N GLY A 239 -3.24 -13.14 -0.55
CA GLY A 239 -2.91 -12.08 0.41
C GLY A 239 -3.49 -10.69 0.11
N PHE A 240 -3.92 -10.44 -1.12
CA PHE A 240 -4.36 -9.12 -1.63
C PHE A 240 -5.77 -9.13 -2.25
N GLY A 241 -6.42 -10.29 -2.28
CA GLY A 241 -7.81 -10.45 -2.69
C GLY A 241 -7.99 -10.75 -4.18
N TYR A 242 -7.12 -10.21 -5.04
CA TYR A 242 -7.15 -10.41 -6.49
C TYR A 242 -5.75 -10.70 -7.03
N ALA A 243 -5.68 -11.44 -8.14
CA ALA A 243 -4.44 -11.67 -8.85
C ALA A 243 -3.99 -10.41 -9.58
N THR A 244 -2.68 -10.24 -9.70
CA THR A 244 -2.04 -9.25 -10.58
C THR A 244 -1.27 -9.95 -11.69
N ASP A 245 -0.82 -9.18 -12.68
CA ASP A 245 0.04 -9.64 -13.78
C ASP A 245 1.27 -8.74 -13.86
N HIS A 246 2.43 -9.25 -13.45
CA HIS A 246 3.71 -8.52 -13.42
C HIS A 246 3.58 -7.11 -12.79
N ALA A 247 2.94 -7.03 -11.62
CA ALA A 247 2.81 -5.80 -10.89
C ALA A 247 4.09 -5.45 -10.12
N ASP A 248 4.26 -4.17 -9.87
CA ASP A 248 5.26 -3.61 -8.98
C ASP A 248 4.76 -3.62 -7.54
N ALA A 249 5.66 -3.46 -6.58
CA ALA A 249 5.33 -3.36 -5.17
C ALA A 249 5.78 -2.04 -4.54
N MET A 250 4.96 -1.52 -3.63
CA MET A 250 5.29 -0.34 -2.85
C MET A 250 4.73 -0.44 -1.42
N PRO A 251 5.58 -0.58 -0.39
CA PRO A 251 5.17 -0.51 1.01
C PRO A 251 4.95 0.95 1.46
N ILE A 252 3.87 1.17 2.19
CA ILE A 252 3.46 2.46 2.77
C ILE A 252 3.29 2.24 4.27
N CYS A 253 4.25 2.74 5.03
CA CYS A 253 4.37 2.49 6.45
C CYS A 253 3.98 3.73 7.25
N PHE A 254 3.13 3.54 8.24
CA PHE A 254 2.47 4.58 9.04
C PHE A 254 3.01 4.57 10.47
N SER A 255 2.86 5.70 11.16
CA SER A 255 3.21 5.79 12.58
C SER A 255 2.23 5.03 13.48
N TRP A 256 0.99 4.85 13.03
CA TRP A 256 -0.09 4.17 13.75
C TRP A 256 -0.61 2.99 12.90
N PRO A 257 -1.10 1.90 13.52
CA PRO A 257 -1.65 0.78 12.77
C PRO A 257 -2.87 1.20 11.96
N VAL A 258 -3.02 0.65 10.75
CA VAL A 258 -4.20 0.89 9.93
C VAL A 258 -5.40 0.12 10.49
N LEU A 259 -6.60 0.64 10.26
CA LEU A 259 -7.83 -0.10 10.50
C LEU A 259 -8.08 -1.03 9.29
N PRO A 260 -7.93 -2.35 9.42
CA PRO A 260 -7.84 -3.28 8.29
C PRO A 260 -9.02 -3.20 7.29
N SER A 261 -10.25 -3.11 7.77
CA SER A 261 -11.46 -3.04 6.94
C SER A 261 -11.52 -1.79 6.05
N THR A 262 -10.71 -0.78 6.37
CA THR A 262 -10.65 0.48 5.62
C THR A 262 -9.55 0.53 4.57
N VAL A 263 -8.71 -0.51 4.47
CA VAL A 263 -7.64 -0.56 3.47
C VAL A 263 -8.24 -0.86 2.09
N ASN A 264 -8.13 0.09 1.17
CA ASN A 264 -8.55 -0.08 -0.22
C ASN A 264 -7.46 0.44 -1.19
N PRO A 265 -7.19 -0.24 -2.32
CA PRO A 265 -6.24 0.26 -3.32
C PRO A 265 -6.55 1.70 -3.77
N THR A 266 -7.82 2.07 -3.84
CA THR A 266 -8.22 3.40 -4.30
C THR A 266 -7.91 4.53 -3.32
N ASP A 267 -7.54 4.23 -2.07
CA ASP A 267 -7.15 5.25 -1.08
C ASP A 267 -5.80 5.88 -1.41
N PHE A 268 -5.01 5.21 -2.23
CA PHE A 268 -3.64 5.60 -2.54
C PHE A 268 -3.56 6.25 -3.92
N ARG A 269 -3.14 7.52 -3.93
CA ARG A 269 -2.85 8.27 -5.14
C ARG A 269 -1.34 8.44 -5.30
N LEU A 270 -0.78 7.83 -6.34
CA LEU A 270 0.63 7.94 -6.66
C LEU A 270 0.83 9.00 -7.75
N THR A 271 1.79 9.89 -7.55
CA THR A 271 2.26 10.84 -8.58
C THR A 271 3.60 10.37 -9.11
N LEU A 272 3.69 10.14 -10.41
CA LEU A 272 4.91 9.72 -11.08
C LEU A 272 5.79 10.92 -11.43
N ASN A 273 7.08 10.69 -11.67
CA ASN A 273 8.01 11.72 -12.15
C ASN A 273 7.60 12.33 -13.51
N THR A 274 6.75 11.65 -14.27
CA THR A 274 6.15 12.14 -15.52
C THR A 274 4.99 13.12 -15.30
N GLY A 275 4.56 13.33 -14.05
CA GLY A 275 3.36 14.10 -13.69
C GLY A 275 2.07 13.28 -13.78
N GLN A 276 2.11 12.05 -14.31
CA GLN A 276 0.97 11.15 -14.33
C GLN A 276 0.57 10.76 -12.90
N VAL A 277 -0.73 10.58 -12.71
CA VAL A 277 -1.31 10.03 -11.49
C VAL A 277 -1.76 8.61 -11.77
N VAL A 278 -1.31 7.67 -10.96
CA VAL A 278 -1.70 6.25 -11.05
C VAL A 278 -2.26 5.75 -9.73
N ARG A 279 -2.86 4.56 -9.78
CA ARG A 279 -3.43 3.87 -8.62
C ARG A 279 -2.92 2.43 -8.55
N PRO A 280 -2.90 1.86 -7.34
CA PRO A 280 -2.74 0.42 -7.19
C PRO A 280 -3.89 -0.36 -7.82
N GLU A 281 -3.57 -1.58 -8.22
CA GLU A 281 -4.53 -2.63 -8.56
C GLU A 281 -5.06 -3.29 -7.28
N VAL A 282 -4.18 -3.53 -6.30
CA VAL A 282 -4.53 -4.14 -5.01
C VAL A 282 -3.78 -3.49 -3.84
N ALA A 283 -4.32 -3.63 -2.63
CA ALA A 283 -3.72 -3.17 -1.38
C ALA A 283 -3.99 -4.17 -0.25
N SER A 284 -3.04 -4.35 0.66
CA SER A 284 -3.21 -5.25 1.80
C SER A 284 -2.30 -4.90 2.96
N ILE A 285 -2.69 -5.34 4.15
CA ILE A 285 -1.82 -5.33 5.35
C ILE A 285 -0.79 -6.46 5.32
N THR A 286 -0.86 -7.41 4.39
CA THR A 286 0.18 -8.45 4.24
C THR A 286 1.46 -7.82 3.67
N PRO A 287 2.67 -8.24 4.11
CA PRO A 287 2.98 -9.27 5.12
C PRO A 287 2.82 -8.84 6.58
N ASN A 288 2.49 -7.58 6.88
CA ASN A 288 2.32 -7.03 8.24
C ASN A 288 0.99 -7.44 8.92
N PHE A 289 0.54 -8.69 8.73
CA PHE A 289 -0.79 -9.16 9.13
C PHE A 289 -0.91 -9.50 10.63
N LEU A 290 0.20 -9.62 11.35
CA LEU A 290 0.22 -9.94 12.78
C LEU A 290 -0.49 -8.85 13.57
N TYR A 291 -1.31 -9.24 14.56
CA TYR A 291 -2.19 -8.32 15.27
C TYR A 291 -1.45 -7.18 15.99
N ASN A 292 -0.18 -7.37 16.33
CA ASN A 292 0.67 -6.37 16.99
C ASN A 292 1.50 -5.48 16.02
N LYS A 293 1.39 -5.63 14.70
CA LYS A 293 2.22 -4.90 13.71
C LYS A 293 1.40 -3.93 12.88
N ARG A 294 0.63 -4.42 11.89
CA ARG A 294 -0.43 -3.76 11.06
C ARG A 294 -0.26 -2.27 10.71
N SER A 295 0.95 -1.73 10.73
CA SER A 295 1.23 -0.31 10.46
C SER A 295 1.79 -0.08 9.06
N CYS A 296 2.03 -1.13 8.28
CA CYS A 296 2.40 -0.98 6.87
C CYS A 296 1.35 -1.63 5.98
N VAL A 297 0.95 -0.90 4.93
CA VAL A 297 0.15 -1.42 3.82
C VAL A 297 1.06 -1.59 2.62
N VAL A 298 0.98 -2.73 1.95
CA VAL A 298 1.64 -2.96 0.68
C VAL A 298 0.60 -2.79 -0.43
N ILE A 299 0.99 -2.04 -1.47
CA ILE A 299 0.18 -1.84 -2.67
C ILE A 299 0.90 -2.45 -3.88
N PHE A 300 0.15 -3.09 -4.76
CA PHE A 300 0.66 -3.57 -6.05
C PHE A 300 -0.02 -2.88 -7.23
N GLY A 301 0.72 -2.66 -8.30
CA GLY A 301 0.22 -2.07 -9.55
C GLY A 301 1.35 -1.64 -10.47
N GLN A 302 1.05 -0.82 -11.47
CA GLN A 302 2.02 -0.33 -12.45
C GLN A 302 2.53 1.06 -12.04
N PHE A 303 3.69 1.13 -11.40
CA PHE A 303 4.21 2.34 -10.78
C PHE A 303 5.48 2.87 -11.44
N GLY A 304 6.29 2.00 -12.06
CA GLY A 304 7.55 2.44 -12.62
C GLY A 304 8.27 1.42 -13.50
N ASN A 305 9.58 1.62 -13.63
CA ASN A 305 10.50 0.69 -14.27
C ASN A 305 11.84 0.69 -13.53
N ARG A 306 12.74 -0.22 -13.93
CA ARG A 306 14.04 -0.44 -13.26
C ARG A 306 15.11 0.60 -13.58
N LEU A 307 14.79 1.61 -14.38
CA LEU A 307 15.76 2.63 -14.76
C LEU A 307 16.01 3.60 -13.60
N ALA A 308 17.28 3.87 -13.33
CA ALA A 308 17.67 4.82 -12.29
C ALA A 308 17.10 6.23 -12.58
N PRO A 309 16.67 6.98 -11.55
CA PRO A 309 16.28 8.37 -11.67
C PRO A 309 17.29 9.22 -12.48
N GLY A 310 16.78 10.06 -13.38
CA GLY A 310 17.60 10.87 -14.28
C GLY A 310 17.96 10.18 -15.61
N THR A 311 17.75 8.86 -15.73
CA THR A 311 17.89 8.15 -16.99
C THR A 311 16.72 8.46 -17.93
N ARG A 312 16.99 8.66 -19.23
CA ARG A 312 15.93 8.87 -20.22
C ARG A 312 14.97 7.68 -20.23
N GLY A 313 13.68 7.95 -20.07
CA GLY A 313 12.64 6.92 -20.03
C GLY A 313 12.37 6.32 -18.64
N ALA A 314 13.09 6.76 -17.60
CA ALA A 314 12.79 6.33 -16.23
C ALA A 314 11.40 6.81 -15.81
N VAL A 315 10.60 5.87 -15.29
CA VAL A 315 9.28 6.12 -14.71
C VAL A 315 9.30 5.58 -13.28
N TYR A 316 8.89 6.40 -12.32
CA TYR A 316 8.84 6.00 -10.92
C TYR A 316 7.93 6.92 -10.10
N PRO A 317 7.36 6.44 -8.99
CA PRO A 317 6.58 7.27 -8.10
C PRO A 317 7.50 8.28 -7.39
N THR A 318 7.00 9.50 -7.24
CA THR A 318 7.67 10.61 -6.53
C THR A 318 6.92 11.02 -5.28
N LYS A 319 5.62 10.73 -5.21
CA LYS A 319 4.77 11.07 -4.07
C LYS A 319 3.59 10.11 -3.95
N VAL A 320 3.27 9.74 -2.72
CA VAL A 320 2.00 9.10 -2.34
C VAL A 320 1.16 10.11 -1.56
N THR A 321 -0.14 10.13 -1.82
CA THR A 321 -1.13 10.89 -1.04
C THR A 321 -2.32 9.99 -0.74
N ILE A 322 -2.76 9.99 0.51
CA ILE A 322 -4.00 9.32 0.89
C ILE A 322 -5.17 10.24 0.53
N VAL A 323 -6.11 9.71 -0.25
CA VAL A 323 -7.26 10.45 -0.77
C VAL A 323 -8.57 9.86 -0.25
N ASP A 324 -9.63 10.65 -0.30
CA ASP A 324 -10.98 10.17 -0.03
C ASP A 324 -11.59 9.70 -1.36
N ASN A 325 -11.75 8.38 -1.55
CA ASN A 325 -12.40 7.83 -2.74
C ASN A 325 -13.85 7.37 -2.47
N GLY A 326 -14.37 7.62 -1.28
CA GLY A 326 -15.61 6.99 -0.79
C GLY A 326 -15.38 5.82 0.14
N THR A 327 -14.18 5.26 0.20
CA THR A 327 -13.65 4.58 1.39
C THR A 327 -12.64 5.52 2.04
N VAL A 328 -12.61 5.55 3.38
CA VAL A 328 -11.72 6.42 4.15
C VAL A 328 -10.78 5.52 4.92
N LEU A 329 -9.53 5.43 4.46
CA LEU A 329 -8.46 4.80 5.21
C LEU A 329 -8.35 5.45 6.60
N LYS A 330 -8.34 4.62 7.65
CA LYS A 330 -8.19 5.06 9.03
C LYS A 330 -6.94 4.47 9.66
N LEU A 331 -6.32 5.25 10.56
CA LEU A 331 -5.27 4.80 11.47
C LEU A 331 -5.83 4.74 12.89
N VAL A 332 -5.46 3.75 13.68
CA VAL A 332 -5.95 3.60 15.06
C VAL A 332 -4.91 4.16 16.03
N GLY A 333 -5.26 5.26 16.70
CA GLY A 333 -4.45 5.85 17.76
C GLY A 333 -4.99 5.58 19.15
N PRO A 334 -4.40 6.19 20.20
CA PRO A 334 -4.83 6.00 21.60
C PRO A 334 -6.31 6.33 21.86
N ASN A 335 -6.90 7.24 21.07
CA ASN A 335 -8.28 7.68 21.20
C ASN A 335 -9.22 7.04 20.14
N GLY A 336 -8.77 5.96 19.48
CA GLY A 336 -9.50 5.27 18.45
C GLY A 336 -9.14 5.69 17.01
N PRO A 337 -9.93 5.23 16.02
CA PRO A 337 -9.65 5.45 14.61
C PRO A 337 -9.75 6.92 14.16
N VAL A 338 -8.75 7.39 13.42
CA VAL A 338 -8.70 8.73 12.80
C VAL A 338 -8.51 8.61 11.29
N SER A 339 -8.97 9.60 10.53
CA SER A 339 -8.80 9.63 9.07
C SER A 339 -7.33 9.81 8.67
N ALA A 340 -6.85 9.02 7.71
CA ALA A 340 -5.55 9.19 7.08
C ALA A 340 -5.58 10.15 5.86
N VAL A 341 -6.77 10.58 5.43
CA VAL A 341 -6.94 11.41 4.23
C VAL A 341 -6.14 12.71 4.36
N GLY A 342 -5.39 13.03 3.31
CA GLY A 342 -4.53 14.21 3.24
C GLY A 342 -3.09 13.97 3.70
N LEU A 343 -2.79 12.86 4.37
CA LEU A 343 -1.41 12.45 4.61
C LEU A 343 -0.70 12.23 3.27
N SER A 344 0.56 12.67 3.19
CA SER A 344 1.38 12.49 1.99
C SER A 344 2.85 12.33 2.31
N LYS A 345 3.57 11.63 1.44
CA LYS A 345 5.01 11.37 1.58
C LYS A 345 5.69 11.33 0.22
N SER A 346 6.90 11.86 0.15
CA SER A 346 7.77 11.67 -1.01
C SER A 346 8.24 10.23 -1.09
N SER A 347 8.36 9.71 -2.31
CA SER A 347 8.81 8.35 -2.55
C SER A 347 10.32 8.27 -2.74
N GLY A 348 10.95 7.32 -2.05
CA GLY A 348 12.27 6.82 -2.44
C GLY A 348 12.21 5.95 -3.70
N ASN A 349 13.37 5.66 -4.28
CA ASN A 349 13.52 4.78 -5.44
C ASN A 349 14.58 3.72 -5.12
N PRO A 350 14.32 2.42 -5.37
CA PRO A 350 15.22 1.32 -5.00
C PRO A 350 16.30 1.09 -6.08
N TYR A 351 16.20 1.70 -7.25
CA TYR A 351 17.13 1.58 -8.39
C TYR A 351 18.18 2.69 -8.43
N GLN A 352 18.49 3.30 -7.28
CA GLN A 352 19.57 4.26 -7.10
C GLN A 352 20.48 3.86 -5.92
N PRO A 353 21.76 4.24 -5.92
CA PRO A 353 22.68 3.97 -4.80
C PRO A 353 22.11 4.41 -3.45
N GLY A 354 22.11 3.50 -2.46
CA GLY A 354 21.55 3.74 -1.13
C GLY A 354 20.01 3.85 -1.09
N GLY A 355 19.34 3.41 -2.15
CA GLY A 355 17.88 3.41 -2.30
C GLY A 355 17.16 2.23 -1.62
N GLY A 356 17.91 1.27 -1.09
CA GLY A 356 17.36 0.12 -0.36
C GLY A 356 16.77 0.47 1.02
N PRO A 357 16.51 -0.55 1.86
CA PRO A 357 15.75 -0.39 3.09
C PRO A 357 16.49 0.47 4.11
N LYS A 358 15.71 1.15 4.96
CA LYS A 358 16.18 1.90 6.13
C LYS A 358 15.30 1.58 7.33
N LEU A 359 15.83 1.83 8.52
CA LEU A 359 15.01 1.86 9.73
C LEU A 359 14.20 3.16 9.76
N ILE A 360 12.93 3.06 10.14
CA ILE A 360 12.01 4.17 10.34
C ILE A 360 11.48 4.23 11.78
N GLY A 361 11.78 3.21 12.59
CA GLY A 361 11.48 3.17 14.01
C GLY A 361 12.34 2.14 14.71
N ALA A 362 12.64 2.40 15.98
CA ALA A 362 13.20 1.43 16.91
C ALA A 362 12.58 1.69 18.29
N LYS A 363 12.04 0.65 18.94
CA LYS A 363 11.33 0.78 20.21
C LYS A 363 11.75 -0.33 21.16
N LEU A 364 12.20 0.06 22.35
CA LEU A 364 12.63 -0.86 23.41
C LEU A 364 11.52 -1.03 24.44
N SER A 365 11.00 -2.23 24.59
CA SER A 365 9.95 -2.57 25.57
C SER A 365 10.30 -3.82 26.37
N ILE A 366 9.56 -4.06 27.45
CA ILE A 366 9.58 -5.38 28.11
C ILE A 366 9.04 -6.42 27.11
N MET A 367 9.68 -7.58 27.05
CA MET A 367 9.29 -8.63 26.12
C MET A 367 7.89 -9.15 26.45
N ASN A 368 7.05 -9.26 25.42
CA ASN A 368 5.79 -10.00 25.46
C ASN A 368 5.38 -10.36 24.03
N ASP A 369 4.71 -11.51 23.87
CA ASP A 369 4.19 -11.99 22.58
C ASP A 369 2.68 -11.72 22.44
N VAL A 370 2.13 -10.79 23.21
CA VAL A 370 0.72 -10.39 23.08
C VAL A 370 0.51 -9.80 21.69
N GLY A 371 -0.44 -10.37 20.94
CA GLY A 371 -0.72 -9.99 19.56
C GLY A 371 0.23 -10.58 18.51
N GLN A 372 1.19 -11.43 18.91
CA GLN A 372 2.04 -12.22 18.00
C GLN A 372 1.26 -13.41 17.41
N ASP A 373 0.14 -13.11 16.77
CA ASP A 373 -0.77 -14.07 16.14
C ASP A 373 -1.43 -13.42 14.91
N ALA A 374 -2.04 -14.25 14.06
CA ALA A 374 -2.65 -13.85 12.79
C ALA A 374 -3.99 -14.58 12.58
N PRO A 375 -4.77 -14.25 11.54
CA PRO A 375 -5.81 -15.15 11.06
C PRO A 375 -5.23 -16.51 10.66
N ALA A 376 -6.00 -17.59 10.83
CA ALA A 376 -5.50 -18.98 10.75
C ALA A 376 -4.72 -19.30 9.46
N ALA A 377 -5.15 -18.75 8.32
CA ALA A 377 -4.50 -18.97 7.03
C ALA A 377 -3.07 -18.39 6.94
N PHE A 378 -2.70 -17.44 7.82
CA PHE A 378 -1.44 -16.71 7.79
C PHE A 378 -0.47 -17.12 8.91
N ARG A 379 -0.71 -18.26 9.57
CA ARG A 379 0.08 -18.72 10.74
C ARG A 379 1.24 -19.66 10.40
N SER A 380 1.59 -19.82 9.12
CA SER A 380 2.62 -20.81 8.71
C SER A 380 3.98 -20.58 9.35
N ASN A 381 4.32 -19.31 9.62
CA ASN A 381 5.60 -18.91 10.19
C ASN A 381 5.56 -18.72 11.71
N LEU A 382 4.46 -19.11 12.37
CA LEU A 382 4.28 -18.98 13.81
C LEU A 382 4.50 -20.31 14.56
N PRO A 383 4.97 -20.26 15.82
CA PRO A 383 5.43 -19.06 16.53
C PRO A 383 6.86 -18.66 16.10
N ASN A 384 7.11 -17.35 16.07
CA ASN A 384 8.40 -16.75 15.73
C ASN A 384 8.82 -15.65 16.73
N GLY A 385 8.06 -15.44 17.79
CA GLY A 385 8.32 -14.42 18.81
C GLY A 385 9.50 -14.75 19.72
N GLY A 386 10.02 -13.73 20.40
CA GLY A 386 11.22 -13.86 21.25
C GLY A 386 11.08 -14.90 22.36
N THR A 387 9.90 -15.05 22.98
CA THR A 387 9.73 -16.05 24.06
C THR A 387 9.72 -17.48 23.52
N ALA A 388 9.25 -17.69 22.29
CA ALA A 388 9.29 -19.00 21.64
C ALA A 388 10.73 -19.43 21.31
N LEU A 389 11.56 -18.49 20.85
CA LEU A 389 12.96 -18.77 20.50
C LEU A 389 13.88 -18.88 21.71
N TYR A 390 13.72 -18.00 22.70
CA TYR A 390 14.72 -17.79 23.75
C TYR A 390 14.17 -17.98 25.18
N GLY A 391 12.88 -18.25 25.34
CA GLY A 391 12.29 -18.57 26.64
C GLY A 391 12.58 -17.49 27.70
N PRO A 392 13.05 -17.86 28.91
CA PRO A 392 13.35 -16.92 29.99
C PRO A 392 14.43 -15.87 29.66
N ASP A 393 15.27 -16.12 28.65
CA ASP A 393 16.28 -15.16 28.21
C ASP A 393 15.66 -14.02 27.38
N ALA A 394 14.41 -14.13 26.92
CA ALA A 394 13.70 -13.05 26.25
C ALA A 394 13.06 -12.10 27.28
N GLN A 395 13.87 -11.21 27.87
CA GLN A 395 13.39 -10.28 28.92
C GLN A 395 12.95 -8.93 28.37
N PHE A 396 13.68 -8.42 27.37
CA PHE A 396 13.37 -7.17 26.68
C PHE A 396 13.42 -7.37 25.18
N ARG A 397 12.71 -6.50 24.47
CA ARG A 397 12.60 -6.48 23.02
C ARG A 397 12.94 -5.10 22.49
N LEU A 398 13.95 -5.03 21.65
CA LEU A 398 14.21 -3.87 20.80
C LEU A 398 13.66 -4.15 19.41
N ARG A 399 12.40 -3.77 19.21
CA ARG A 399 11.70 -3.94 17.94
C ARG A 399 12.10 -2.85 16.97
N ILE A 400 12.50 -3.24 15.76
CA ILE A 400 12.83 -2.31 14.68
C ILE A 400 11.74 -2.34 13.62
N TYR A 401 11.54 -1.20 12.98
CA TYR A 401 10.56 -1.01 11.91
C TYR A 401 11.26 -0.45 10.67
N THR A 402 11.03 -1.04 9.51
CA THR A 402 11.77 -0.75 8.27
C THR A 402 10.86 -0.20 7.16
N THR A 403 11.45 0.52 6.21
CA THR A 403 10.72 1.08 5.06
C THR A 403 10.06 0.03 4.15
N ALA A 404 10.59 -1.20 4.16
CA ALA A 404 10.14 -2.38 3.41
C ALA A 404 10.60 -3.64 4.16
N GLY A 405 10.15 -4.83 3.76
CA GLY A 405 10.77 -6.08 4.21
C GLY A 405 12.29 -6.08 3.92
N ILE A 406 13.08 -6.66 4.83
CA ILE A 406 14.54 -6.67 4.74
C ILE A 406 15.08 -8.09 4.54
N SER A 407 16.16 -8.19 3.77
CA SER A 407 16.82 -9.44 3.45
C SER A 407 18.32 -9.22 3.20
N PRO A 408 19.17 -10.25 3.28
CA PRO A 408 20.60 -10.14 3.01
C PRO A 408 20.93 -9.74 1.56
N ASP A 409 20.10 -10.14 0.59
CA ASP A 409 20.39 -10.03 -0.84
C ASP A 409 19.14 -9.79 -1.71
N GLY A 410 17.98 -9.54 -1.09
CA GLY A 410 16.71 -9.36 -1.76
C GLY A 410 15.86 -10.63 -1.82
N VAL A 411 16.36 -11.77 -1.35
CA VAL A 411 15.63 -13.04 -1.35
C VAL A 411 15.78 -13.83 -0.06
N ALA A 412 17.01 -14.06 0.40
CA ALA A 412 17.27 -14.89 1.56
C ALA A 412 16.60 -14.33 2.83
N ALA A 413 16.27 -15.21 3.77
CA ALA A 413 15.84 -14.77 5.09
C ALA A 413 17.03 -14.29 5.94
N ILE A 414 16.79 -13.30 6.80
CA ILE A 414 17.66 -13.05 7.94
C ILE A 414 17.44 -14.20 8.94
N LEU A 415 18.51 -14.73 9.52
CA LEU A 415 18.43 -15.80 10.50
C LEU A 415 18.42 -15.26 11.94
N PRO A 416 17.82 -15.98 12.90
CA PRO A 416 17.88 -15.63 14.34
C PRO A 416 19.29 -15.40 14.90
N THR A 417 20.31 -15.95 14.25
CA THR A 417 21.72 -15.86 14.64
C THR A 417 22.48 -14.69 14.00
N ASP A 418 21.86 -13.93 13.09
CA ASP A 418 22.57 -12.99 12.23
C ASP A 418 22.77 -11.58 12.81
N PHE A 419 22.50 -11.35 14.10
CA PHE A 419 22.61 -10.01 14.70
C PHE A 419 23.94 -9.32 14.37
N ASN A 420 25.06 -9.99 14.62
CA ASN A 420 26.42 -9.45 14.44
C ASN A 420 26.81 -9.24 12.97
N LYS A 421 26.02 -9.73 12.02
CA LYS A 421 26.24 -9.55 10.58
C LYS A 421 25.66 -8.23 10.07
N TYR A 422 24.59 -7.74 10.69
CA TYR A 422 23.81 -6.61 10.16
C TYR A 422 23.65 -5.45 11.14
N PHE A 423 23.66 -5.70 12.45
CA PHE A 423 23.22 -4.73 13.45
C PHE A 423 24.28 -4.46 14.52
N GLN A 424 24.16 -3.28 15.12
CA GLN A 424 24.83 -2.91 16.37
C GLN A 424 23.85 -2.13 17.26
N ILE A 425 24.12 -2.09 18.56
CA ILE A 425 23.38 -1.25 19.50
C ILE A 425 24.33 -0.22 20.10
N GLN A 426 23.94 1.06 20.05
CA GLN A 426 24.64 2.13 20.74
C GLN A 426 24.07 2.30 22.15
N VAL A 427 24.97 2.28 23.13
CA VAL A 427 24.69 2.58 24.54
C VAL A 427 25.48 3.82 24.93
N VAL A 428 24.88 4.73 25.68
CA VAL A 428 25.55 5.94 26.18
C VAL A 428 25.40 6.04 27.69
N GLU A 429 26.54 6.01 28.39
CA GLU A 429 26.66 6.20 29.83
C GLU A 429 27.68 7.32 30.08
N ASP A 430 27.34 8.33 30.89
CA ASP A 430 28.23 9.47 31.20
C ASP A 430 28.88 10.15 29.98
N ASN A 431 28.12 10.25 28.88
CA ASN A 431 28.55 10.76 27.56
C ASN A 431 29.60 9.89 26.84
N VAL A 432 29.89 8.69 27.34
CA VAL A 432 30.73 7.70 26.67
C VAL A 432 29.84 6.78 25.85
N SER A 433 30.13 6.67 24.55
CA SER A 433 29.42 5.79 23.63
C SER A 433 30.09 4.42 23.57
N THR A 434 29.34 3.37 23.86
CA THR A 434 29.74 1.97 23.71
C THR A 434 28.89 1.31 22.62
N ILE A 435 29.53 0.56 21.73
CA ILE A 435 28.85 -0.19 20.67
C ILE A 435 28.81 -1.67 21.04
N LEU A 436 27.60 -2.22 21.11
CA LEU A 436 27.37 -3.64 21.35
C LEU A 436 27.27 -4.37 20.01
N THR A 437 28.06 -5.43 19.84
CA THR A 437 28.28 -6.11 18.55
C THR A 437 28.03 -7.62 18.59
N ASP A 438 28.24 -8.25 19.75
CA ASP A 438 28.25 -9.69 19.89
C ASP A 438 27.05 -10.19 20.69
N THR A 439 26.52 -11.33 20.27
CA THR A 439 25.47 -12.02 20.99
C THR A 439 26.04 -12.88 22.11
N ASN A 440 25.24 -13.12 23.15
CA ASN A 440 25.58 -13.94 24.31
C ASN A 440 26.79 -13.47 25.12
N ILE A 441 27.16 -12.19 24.99
CA ILE A 441 28.18 -11.52 25.81
C ILE A 441 27.52 -10.49 26.72
N PRO A 442 27.74 -10.54 28.05
CA PRO A 442 27.28 -9.51 28.96
C PRO A 442 28.17 -8.27 28.85
N TYR A 443 27.57 -7.15 28.47
CA TYR A 443 28.18 -5.82 28.50
C TYR A 443 27.85 -5.13 29.82
N MET A 444 28.89 -4.71 30.55
CA MET A 444 28.75 -4.15 31.89
C MET A 444 28.75 -2.62 31.85
N PHE A 445 27.79 -2.04 32.57
CA PHE A 445 27.61 -0.61 32.81
C PHE A 445 27.45 -0.38 34.31
N SER A 446 27.54 0.87 34.78
CA SER A 446 27.32 1.18 36.20
C SER A 446 25.90 0.81 36.65
N ALA A 447 24.93 0.89 35.75
CA ALA A 447 23.52 0.57 35.98
C ALA A 447 23.17 -0.93 35.83
N GLY A 448 24.16 -1.79 35.55
CA GLY A 448 23.96 -3.23 35.37
C GLY A 448 24.44 -3.74 34.02
N SER A 449 23.82 -4.82 33.54
CA SER A 449 24.25 -5.54 32.35
C SER A 449 23.26 -5.46 31.19
N ILE A 450 23.79 -5.53 29.97
CA ILE A 450 23.01 -5.73 28.74
C ILE A 450 23.63 -6.90 27.99
N THR A 451 22.83 -7.89 27.63
CA THR A 451 23.23 -9.01 26.77
C THR A 451 22.30 -9.07 25.57
N ILE A 452 22.87 -9.15 24.38
CA ILE A 452 22.13 -9.39 23.14
C ILE A 452 21.96 -10.90 22.98
N VAL A 453 20.73 -11.39 22.90
CA VAL A 453 20.44 -12.82 22.84
C VAL A 453 20.42 -13.29 21.38
N GLY A 454 19.74 -12.54 20.51
CA GLY A 454 19.62 -12.85 19.09
C GLY A 454 18.50 -12.06 18.42
N LEU A 455 18.07 -12.53 17.26
CA LEU A 455 16.96 -11.95 16.49
C LEU A 455 15.73 -12.87 16.55
N ALA A 456 14.55 -12.27 16.69
CA ALA A 456 13.27 -12.95 16.60
C ALA A 456 12.36 -12.21 15.61
N ASP A 457 11.13 -12.71 15.47
CA ASP A 457 10.11 -12.11 14.60
C ASP A 457 10.50 -12.20 13.12
N LEU A 458 10.97 -13.40 12.75
CA LEU A 458 11.46 -13.76 11.43
C LEU A 458 10.60 -14.92 10.89
N GLY A 459 11.14 -16.13 10.82
CA GLY A 459 10.41 -17.36 10.50
C GLY A 459 10.11 -18.20 11.73
N LYS A 460 9.44 -19.33 11.51
CA LYS A 460 9.05 -20.26 12.56
C LYS A 460 10.27 -20.77 13.35
N TYR A 461 10.15 -20.81 14.67
CA TYR A 461 11.28 -21.06 15.58
C TYR A 461 11.86 -22.48 15.50
N ASP A 462 11.04 -23.49 15.16
CA ASP A 462 11.38 -24.91 15.21
C ASP A 462 11.92 -25.46 13.88
N LEU A 463 12.18 -24.56 12.92
CA LEU A 463 12.73 -24.93 11.62
C LEU A 463 14.26 -24.87 11.62
N PRO A 464 14.93 -25.74 10.84
CA PRO A 464 16.36 -25.65 10.64
C PRO A 464 16.78 -24.30 10.07
N LEU A 465 17.82 -23.69 10.65
CA LEU A 465 18.43 -22.48 10.13
C LEU A 465 19.38 -22.85 8.99
N ASN A 466 18.88 -22.79 7.76
CA ASN A 466 19.62 -23.09 6.53
C ASN A 466 19.16 -22.19 5.38
N ASP A 467 19.66 -22.42 4.17
CA ASP A 467 19.33 -21.63 2.98
C ASP A 467 17.87 -21.81 2.48
N ALA A 468 17.10 -22.74 3.05
CA ALA A 468 15.66 -22.88 2.82
C ALA A 468 14.78 -22.27 3.92
N TYR A 469 15.38 -21.62 4.93
CA TYR A 469 14.63 -20.95 6.00
C TYR A 469 13.83 -19.76 5.44
N ILE A 470 12.55 -19.68 5.81
CA ILE A 470 11.62 -18.65 5.31
C ILE A 470 11.20 -17.73 6.45
N ALA A 471 11.47 -16.44 6.30
CA ALA A 471 10.93 -15.39 7.16
C ALA A 471 9.46 -15.07 6.81
N ASP A 472 8.73 -14.44 7.73
CA ASP A 472 7.41 -13.85 7.47
C ASP A 472 7.43 -12.60 6.58
N ARG A 473 8.63 -12.04 6.33
CA ARG A 473 8.93 -10.98 5.35
C ARG A 473 8.25 -9.65 5.63
N ASP A 474 7.77 -9.43 6.86
CA ASP A 474 7.20 -8.14 7.22
C ASP A 474 8.25 -7.08 7.54
N ASN A 475 7.76 -5.89 7.88
CA ASN A 475 8.60 -4.72 8.11
C ASN A 475 9.16 -4.64 9.53
N TYR A 476 8.95 -5.69 10.33
CA TYR A 476 9.35 -5.74 11.73
C TYR A 476 10.39 -6.81 11.96
N LEU A 477 11.24 -6.57 12.95
CA LEU A 477 12.20 -7.54 13.45
C LEU A 477 12.47 -7.21 14.91
N ASP A 478 12.73 -8.24 15.71
CA ASP A 478 12.96 -8.08 17.14
C ASP A 478 14.41 -8.43 17.50
N ILE A 479 15.15 -7.48 18.08
CA ILE A 479 16.41 -7.78 18.75
C ILE A 479 16.10 -8.12 20.20
N ILE A 480 16.39 -9.35 20.61
CA ILE A 480 16.06 -9.87 21.95
C ILE A 480 17.22 -9.61 22.90
N LEU A 481 16.88 -9.09 24.08
CA LEU A 481 17.85 -8.64 25.08
C LEU A 481 17.52 -9.23 26.46
N LYS A 482 18.56 -9.41 27.28
CA LYS A 482 18.45 -9.71 28.71
C LYS A 482 19.43 -8.90 29.53
N GLY A 483 19.12 -8.72 30.81
CA GLY A 483 19.94 -7.95 31.73
C GLY A 483 19.10 -7.07 32.65
N ASP A 484 19.67 -5.93 33.05
CA ASP A 484 19.09 -5.06 34.06
C ASP A 484 18.30 -3.91 33.41
N ILE A 485 17.08 -3.65 33.90
CA ILE A 485 16.18 -2.64 33.31
C ILE A 485 16.79 -1.24 33.30
N ASP A 486 17.60 -0.88 34.30
CA ASP A 486 18.25 0.43 34.37
C ASP A 486 19.37 0.55 33.33
N ALA A 487 20.12 -0.53 33.07
CA ALA A 487 21.09 -0.56 31.98
C ALA A 487 20.40 -0.46 30.61
N MET A 488 19.24 -1.10 30.42
CA MET A 488 18.46 -1.00 29.17
C MET A 488 18.10 0.45 28.80
N ARG A 489 17.91 1.35 29.78
CA ARG A 489 17.63 2.78 29.55
C ARG A 489 18.81 3.57 28.96
N LEU A 490 20.02 2.99 29.01
CA LEU A 490 21.21 3.58 28.42
C LEU A 490 21.28 3.39 26.89
N ILE A 491 20.48 2.47 26.33
CA ILE A 491 20.39 2.27 24.88
C ILE A 491 19.88 3.54 24.20
N LYS A 492 20.58 3.99 23.15
CA LYS A 492 20.24 5.21 22.39
C LYS A 492 19.89 4.95 20.93
N ALA A 493 20.53 3.99 20.28
CA ALA A 493 20.31 3.76 18.86
C ALA A 493 20.52 2.30 18.45
N VAL A 494 19.83 1.89 17.38
CA VAL A 494 20.19 0.72 16.57
C VAL A 494 20.92 1.22 15.32
N ILE A 495 21.99 0.54 14.95
CA ILE A 495 22.82 0.90 13.80
C ILE A 495 22.81 -0.26 12.81
N ILE A 496 22.60 0.06 11.53
CA ILE A 496 22.95 -0.80 10.40
C ILE A 496 24.23 -0.20 9.79
N PRO A 497 25.41 -0.82 9.99
CA PRO A 497 26.66 -0.22 9.49
C PRO A 497 26.82 -0.34 7.97
N ALA A 498 26.27 -1.40 7.36
CA ALA A 498 26.28 -1.70 5.92
C ALA A 498 27.66 -1.60 5.23
N THR A 499 28.75 -1.72 5.98
CA THR A 499 30.13 -1.51 5.52
C THR A 499 31.12 -2.35 6.32
N GLY A 500 32.32 -2.56 5.77
CA GLY A 500 33.40 -3.30 6.45
C GLY A 500 33.02 -4.76 6.71
N ALA A 501 33.01 -5.17 7.97
CA ALA A 501 32.60 -6.52 8.39
C ALA A 501 31.08 -6.74 8.36
N TYR A 502 30.28 -5.68 8.19
CA TYR A 502 28.82 -5.76 8.20
C TYR A 502 28.28 -5.80 6.79
N SER A 503 27.34 -6.72 6.56
CA SER A 503 26.65 -6.85 5.28
C SER A 503 25.55 -5.79 5.15
N PRO A 504 25.29 -5.27 3.94
CA PRO A 504 24.10 -4.46 3.71
C PRO A 504 22.83 -5.32 3.73
N LEU A 505 21.68 -4.65 3.74
CA LEU A 505 20.35 -5.25 3.61
C LEU A 505 19.66 -4.74 2.35
N TYR A 506 18.78 -5.54 1.78
CA TYR A 506 18.05 -5.26 0.54
C TYR A 506 16.54 -5.39 0.77
N ASN A 507 15.78 -4.60 0.01
CA ASN A 507 14.37 -4.84 -0.20
C ASN A 507 14.21 -6.11 -1.07
N PRO A 508 13.02 -6.72 -1.13
CA PRO A 508 12.76 -7.71 -2.17
C PRO A 508 13.04 -7.16 -3.58
N GLY A 509 13.31 -8.06 -4.53
CA GLY A 509 13.79 -7.69 -5.87
C GLY A 509 15.28 -7.34 -5.94
N GLY A 510 16.04 -7.67 -4.90
CA GLY A 510 17.50 -7.63 -4.92
C GLY A 510 18.11 -8.78 -5.74
N PRO A 511 19.46 -8.82 -5.88
CA PRO A 511 20.16 -9.72 -6.78
C PRO A 511 20.10 -11.21 -6.42
N GLY A 512 19.81 -11.56 -5.16
CA GLY A 512 19.98 -12.92 -4.66
C GLY A 512 21.45 -13.38 -4.69
N ASN A 513 21.66 -14.68 -4.50
CA ASN A 513 22.98 -15.32 -4.57
C ASN A 513 23.40 -15.75 -5.99
N ASN A 514 22.51 -15.61 -6.97
CA ASN A 514 22.72 -16.02 -8.36
C ASN A 514 22.04 -15.04 -9.34
N PRO A 515 22.55 -13.80 -9.45
CA PRO A 515 21.92 -12.77 -10.26
C PRO A 515 21.97 -13.10 -11.76
N THR A 516 20.88 -12.81 -12.47
CA THR A 516 20.82 -12.97 -13.93
C THR A 516 21.61 -11.84 -14.61
N PRO A 517 22.55 -12.14 -15.53
CA PRO A 517 23.31 -11.12 -16.24
C PRO A 517 22.42 -10.14 -17.00
N GLY A 518 22.68 -8.84 -16.86
CA GLY A 518 21.96 -7.77 -17.55
C GLY A 518 20.65 -7.33 -16.87
N VAL A 519 20.20 -8.01 -15.82
CA VAL A 519 19.07 -7.56 -15.00
C VAL A 519 19.51 -6.49 -14.01
N THR A 520 18.72 -5.43 -13.88
CA THR A 520 18.91 -4.40 -12.86
C THR A 520 18.12 -4.76 -11.60
N TYR A 521 18.80 -4.97 -10.49
CA TYR A 521 18.17 -5.29 -9.21
C TYR A 521 18.08 -4.06 -8.30
N THR A 522 17.32 -4.17 -7.21
CA THR A 522 17.30 -3.13 -6.18
C THR A 522 18.69 -2.95 -5.55
N TYR A 523 19.03 -1.72 -5.18
CA TYR A 523 20.26 -1.40 -4.48
C TYR A 523 20.14 -1.76 -2.99
N PRO A 524 21.28 -2.07 -2.33
CA PRO A 524 21.31 -2.20 -0.89
C PRO A 524 20.92 -0.89 -0.19
N GLY A 525 20.42 -1.04 1.04
CA GLY A 525 20.25 0.05 1.98
C GLY A 525 21.60 0.64 2.40
N PRO A 526 21.65 1.93 2.77
CA PRO A 526 22.87 2.58 3.23
C PRO A 526 23.15 2.26 4.70
N ALA A 527 24.31 2.70 5.18
CA ALA A 527 24.54 2.80 6.61
C ALA A 527 23.45 3.69 7.24
N TRP A 528 22.95 3.28 8.41
CA TRP A 528 21.82 3.94 9.06
C TRP A 528 21.92 3.86 10.58
N THR A 529 21.48 4.92 11.25
CA THR A 529 21.38 4.98 12.71
C THR A 529 19.99 5.44 13.07
N GLN A 530 19.27 4.60 13.82
CA GLN A 530 17.90 4.84 14.23
C GLN A 530 17.87 5.06 15.75
N PRO A 531 17.46 6.26 16.21
CA PRO A 531 17.19 6.49 17.62
C PRO A 531 16.15 5.51 18.17
N VAL A 532 16.37 5.09 19.41
CA VAL A 532 15.49 4.17 20.13
C VAL A 532 14.51 4.96 21.01
N THR A 533 13.23 4.68 20.84
CA THR A 533 12.19 5.08 21.79
C THR A 533 12.20 4.12 22.97
N ILE A 534 12.38 4.64 24.18
CA ILE A 534 12.31 3.85 25.42
C ILE A 534 10.84 3.71 25.84
N ALA A 535 10.33 2.50 25.74
CA ALA A 535 8.93 2.10 26.00
C ALA A 535 8.88 1.00 27.07
N LEU A 536 9.73 1.11 28.09
CA LEU A 536 9.84 0.16 29.20
C LEU A 536 8.70 0.31 30.21
N ASP A 537 8.20 1.54 30.40
CA ASP A 537 7.14 1.88 31.37
C ASP A 537 5.74 1.86 30.73
N ASP A 538 5.67 2.25 29.45
CA ASP A 538 4.48 2.17 28.60
C ASP A 538 4.93 1.60 27.25
N PRO A 539 4.42 0.43 26.82
CA PRO A 539 4.82 -0.19 25.55
C PRO A 539 4.40 0.63 24.32
N GLN A 540 3.57 1.67 24.49
CA GLN A 540 3.02 2.51 23.42
C GLN A 540 2.35 1.67 22.35
N THR A 541 1.26 1.02 22.76
CA THR A 541 0.48 0.13 21.89
C THR A 541 -1.01 0.43 21.96
N VAL A 542 -1.76 -0.06 20.97
CA VAL A 542 -3.22 0.05 20.90
C VAL A 542 -3.88 -1.31 20.68
N ASN A 543 -5.14 -1.41 21.08
CA ASN A 543 -6.00 -2.55 20.79
C ASN A 543 -7.23 -2.09 20.00
N TYR A 544 -7.78 -2.98 19.17
CA TYR A 544 -9.00 -2.80 18.39
C TYR A 544 -9.50 -4.20 17.94
N PRO A 545 -10.78 -4.46 17.67
CA PRO A 545 -11.89 -3.61 18.07
C PRO A 545 -11.99 -3.56 19.59
#